data_AF-A0A9D3PUA4-F1
#
_entry.id   AF-A0A9D3PUA4-F1
#
_cell.length_a   1.000
_cell.length_b   1.000
_cell.length_c   1.000
_cell.angle_alpha   90.00
_cell.angle_beta   90.00
_cell.angle_gamma   90.00
#
_symmetry.space_group_name_H-M   'P 1'
#
loop_
_entity.id
_entity.type
_entity.pdbx_description
1 polymer ?
#
loop_
_entity_poly.entity_id
_entity_poly.type
_entity_poly.pdbx_seq_one_letter_code
_entity_poly.pdbx_strand_id
1 'polypeptide(L)'
;MESKRDKGQETDIAKITSELLKSRTGQFDLESILFLKLRGLGIYDLGCIGECVNLERLDLSGNNITNLAPLASLRLLLVLNLSSNRITNLEAICSCYSLQSLNVAGNLISSIENLHCLQPLRNLENIRLNDNTYNYTNPVCKNSSYRSVLLEMFPSIKVLDGERVVGRGSDLYQLCKDIDDTIKAGMSRNGQMLEVPECKPWVEDGFWDIKRSNNAIIEEAYKQFNDVLQECKLLNNRAAHAISQSERFLSSKSQPKQYSV
;
A
#
# COMPACT_ATOMS: atom_id res chain seq x y z
N MET A 1 1.31 1.03 -43.30
CA MET A 1 0.29 1.92 -42.71
C MET A 1 -0.09 1.36 -41.36
N GLU A 2 0.68 1.65 -40.32
CA GLU A 2 0.27 1.41 -38.94
C GLU A 2 -0.11 2.76 -38.35
N SER A 3 -1.42 2.97 -38.33
CA SER A 3 -2.07 4.16 -37.79
C SER A 3 -1.85 4.20 -36.28
N LYS A 4 -1.17 5.25 -35.85
CA LYS A 4 -1.31 5.94 -34.57
C LYS A 4 -2.58 5.49 -33.82
N ARG A 5 -2.41 4.75 -32.73
CA ARG A 5 -3.43 4.62 -31.68
C ARG A 5 -2.90 5.36 -30.45
N ASP A 6 -3.47 6.55 -30.27
CA ASP A 6 -3.64 7.32 -29.05
C ASP A 6 -2.53 7.27 -28.00
N LYS A 7 -1.54 8.14 -28.20
CA LYS A 7 -0.88 8.87 -27.12
C LYS A 7 -1.62 10.18 -26.86
N GLY A 8 -2.87 10.09 -26.38
CA GLY A 8 -3.74 11.25 -26.29
C GLY A 8 -4.93 11.05 -25.36
N GLN A 9 -4.68 10.82 -24.07
CA GLN A 9 -5.63 11.03 -22.96
C GLN A 9 -4.96 10.86 -21.58
N GLU A 10 -3.75 11.40 -21.38
CA GLU A 10 -3.24 11.70 -20.03
C GLU A 10 -3.67 13.13 -19.68
N THR A 11 -4.98 13.34 -19.53
CA THR A 11 -5.52 14.63 -19.09
C THR A 11 -5.42 14.71 -17.57
N ASP A 12 -4.46 15.50 -17.08
CA ASP A 12 -4.56 16.29 -15.85
C ASP A 12 -5.36 15.70 -14.67
N ILE A 13 -4.98 14.54 -14.11
CA ILE A 13 -5.47 14.13 -12.76
C ILE A 13 -4.71 14.90 -11.67
N ALA A 14 -4.48 16.17 -11.92
CA ALA A 14 -3.74 17.06 -11.06
C ALA A 14 -4.68 17.78 -10.07
N LYS A 15 -5.97 17.85 -10.42
CA LYS A 15 -7.04 18.47 -9.64
C LYS A 15 -8.24 17.54 -9.47
N ILE A 16 -8.85 17.55 -8.30
CA ILE A 16 -10.13 16.85 -8.07
C ILE A 16 -11.27 17.66 -8.70
N THR A 17 -11.93 17.05 -9.69
CA THR A 17 -13.13 17.58 -10.34
C THR A 17 -14.35 16.75 -10.00
N SER A 18 -15.54 17.33 -10.17
CA SER A 18 -16.81 16.62 -9.92
C SER A 18 -16.95 15.41 -10.85
N GLU A 19 -16.51 15.52 -12.10
CA GLU A 19 -16.46 14.43 -13.08
C GLU A 19 -15.58 13.27 -12.61
N LEU A 20 -14.39 13.57 -12.07
CA LEU A 20 -13.51 12.55 -11.49
C LEU A 20 -14.22 11.83 -10.33
N LEU A 21 -14.84 12.58 -9.43
CA LEU A 21 -15.54 12.02 -8.28
C LEU A 21 -16.71 11.12 -8.70
N LYS A 22 -17.54 11.57 -9.63
CA LYS A 22 -18.67 10.80 -10.17
C LYS A 22 -18.20 9.55 -10.90
N SER A 23 -17.14 9.64 -11.70
CA SER A 23 -16.58 8.50 -12.43
C SER A 23 -16.00 7.42 -11.49
N ARG A 24 -15.42 7.81 -10.35
CA ARG A 24 -14.79 6.88 -9.40
C ARG A 24 -15.78 6.24 -8.44
N THR A 25 -16.84 6.97 -8.07
CA THR A 25 -17.81 6.52 -7.07
C THR A 25 -19.09 5.95 -7.67
N GLY A 26 -19.39 6.27 -8.93
CA GLY A 26 -20.67 5.96 -9.57
C GLY A 26 -21.86 6.75 -9.01
N GLN A 27 -21.60 7.71 -8.11
CA GLN A 27 -22.62 8.56 -7.52
C GLN A 27 -22.89 9.76 -8.42
N PHE A 28 -24.16 10.19 -8.48
CA PHE A 28 -24.56 11.34 -9.28
C PHE A 28 -24.40 12.67 -8.52
N ASP A 29 -24.58 12.62 -7.20
CA ASP A 29 -24.47 13.75 -6.28
C ASP A 29 -23.23 13.59 -5.40
N LEU A 30 -22.59 14.71 -5.06
CA LEU A 30 -21.39 14.69 -4.22
C LEU A 30 -21.73 14.40 -2.75
N GLU A 31 -22.93 14.77 -2.31
CA GLU A 31 -23.41 14.55 -0.95
C GLU A 31 -23.66 13.07 -0.63
N SER A 32 -23.84 12.19 -1.62
CA SER A 32 -24.02 10.75 -1.39
C SER A 32 -22.69 10.00 -1.24
N ILE A 33 -21.55 10.66 -1.43
CA ILE A 33 -20.24 10.04 -1.34
C ILE A 33 -19.82 9.94 0.13
N LEU A 34 -19.86 8.72 0.67
CA LEU A 34 -19.38 8.41 2.03
C LEU A 34 -17.92 7.94 2.06
N PHE A 35 -17.46 7.29 0.99
CA PHE A 35 -16.14 6.68 0.91
C PHE A 35 -15.46 7.03 -0.40
N LEU A 36 -14.23 7.53 -0.32
CA LEU A 36 -13.47 7.95 -1.48
C LEU A 36 -12.01 7.49 -1.38
N LYS A 37 -11.53 6.85 -2.45
CA LYS A 37 -10.15 6.38 -2.59
C LYS A 37 -9.54 6.96 -3.87
N LEU A 38 -8.56 7.82 -3.70
CA LEU A 38 -7.85 8.54 -4.75
C LEU A 38 -6.33 8.44 -4.54
N ARG A 39 -5.85 7.23 -4.26
CA ARG A 39 -4.43 6.95 -4.00
C ARG A 39 -3.61 6.99 -5.29
N GLY A 40 -2.44 7.62 -5.26
CA GLY A 40 -1.43 7.45 -6.33
C GLY A 40 -1.76 8.13 -7.65
N LEU A 41 -2.61 9.16 -7.64
CA LEU A 41 -3.12 9.78 -8.87
C LEU A 41 -2.35 11.05 -9.29
N GLY A 42 -1.38 11.50 -8.50
CA GLY A 42 -0.62 12.73 -8.78
C GLY A 42 -1.40 14.01 -8.49
N ILE A 43 -2.44 13.94 -7.64
CA ILE A 43 -3.30 15.07 -7.29
C ILE A 43 -2.48 16.10 -6.49
N TYR A 44 -2.54 17.37 -6.88
CA TYR A 44 -1.98 18.49 -6.10
C TYR A 44 -3.06 19.46 -5.59
N ASP A 45 -4.20 19.55 -6.30
CA ASP A 45 -5.34 20.42 -5.95
C ASP A 45 -6.57 19.59 -5.57
N LEU A 46 -7.06 19.82 -4.35
CA LEU A 46 -8.22 19.12 -3.79
C LEU A 46 -9.57 19.61 -4.36
N GLY A 47 -9.59 20.72 -5.10
CA GLY A 47 -10.74 21.17 -5.89
C GLY A 47 -12.08 21.13 -5.14
N CYS A 48 -13.06 20.44 -5.72
CA CYS A 48 -14.43 20.37 -5.18
C CYS A 48 -14.61 19.29 -4.09
N ILE A 49 -13.55 18.70 -3.53
CA ILE A 49 -13.71 17.64 -2.51
C ILE A 49 -14.49 18.11 -1.28
N GLY A 50 -14.42 19.41 -0.97
CA GLY A 50 -15.13 20.02 0.16
C GLY A 50 -16.65 20.02 0.02
N GLU A 51 -17.19 19.74 -1.17
CA GLU A 51 -18.62 19.61 -1.43
C GLU A 51 -19.17 18.24 -1.01
N CYS A 52 -18.29 17.24 -0.80
CA CYS A 52 -18.68 15.91 -0.31
C CYS A 52 -18.94 15.92 1.21
N VAL A 53 -19.90 16.72 1.67
CA VAL A 53 -20.10 17.04 3.11
C VAL A 53 -20.38 15.83 4.01
N ASN A 54 -20.86 14.72 3.44
CA ASN A 54 -21.14 13.46 4.14
C ASN A 54 -19.98 12.45 4.08
N LEU A 55 -18.81 12.86 3.58
CA LEU A 55 -17.67 11.96 3.44
C LEU A 55 -17.16 11.50 4.81
N GLU A 56 -17.12 10.18 5.03
CA GLU A 56 -16.67 9.55 6.27
C GLU A 56 -15.26 9.00 6.16
N ARG A 57 -14.86 8.48 4.98
CA ARG A 57 -13.51 7.93 4.79
C ARG A 57 -12.88 8.41 3.49
N LEU A 58 -11.67 8.94 3.62
CA LEU A 58 -10.92 9.53 2.52
C LEU A 58 -9.49 8.98 2.50
N ASP A 59 -9.11 8.38 1.38
CA ASP A 59 -7.73 7.98 1.09
C ASP A 59 -7.17 8.80 -0.07
N LEU A 60 -6.22 9.67 0.26
CA LEU A 60 -5.48 10.55 -0.65
C LEU A 60 -3.97 10.24 -0.60
N SER A 61 -3.59 9.03 -0.19
CA SER A 61 -2.17 8.68 -0.05
C SER A 61 -1.42 8.65 -1.38
N GLY A 62 -0.13 8.95 -1.36
CA GLY A 62 0.74 8.89 -2.55
C GLY A 62 0.39 9.93 -3.62
N ASN A 63 0.08 11.16 -3.20
CA ASN A 63 -0.22 12.27 -4.11
C ASN A 63 0.78 13.43 -3.89
N ASN A 64 0.51 14.59 -4.48
CA ASN A 64 1.36 15.78 -4.46
C ASN A 64 0.70 16.94 -3.71
N ILE A 65 -0.18 16.63 -2.74
CA ILE A 65 -1.01 17.61 -2.04
C ILE A 65 -0.15 18.46 -1.09
N THR A 66 -0.35 19.77 -1.15
CA THR A 66 0.29 20.76 -0.27
C THR A 66 -0.75 21.57 0.52
N ASN A 67 -1.90 21.85 -0.08
CA ASN A 67 -2.98 22.63 0.50
C ASN A 67 -4.16 21.75 0.89
N LEU A 68 -4.56 21.81 2.16
CA LEU A 68 -5.65 21.03 2.73
C LEU A 68 -6.95 21.83 2.92
N ALA A 69 -6.99 23.11 2.53
CA ALA A 69 -8.14 23.99 2.80
C ALA A 69 -9.51 23.40 2.42
N PRO A 70 -9.66 22.69 1.27
CA PRO A 70 -10.95 22.07 0.93
C PRO A 70 -11.44 20.98 1.89
N LEU A 71 -10.59 20.43 2.77
CA LEU A 71 -11.00 19.43 3.76
C LEU A 71 -11.72 20.06 4.97
N ALA A 72 -11.62 21.37 5.18
CA ALA A 72 -12.15 22.05 6.37
C ALA A 72 -13.69 21.96 6.49
N SER A 73 -14.41 21.72 5.39
CA SER A 73 -15.86 21.52 5.38
C SER A 73 -16.29 20.09 5.73
N LEU A 74 -15.38 19.12 5.73
CA LEU A 74 -15.67 17.69 5.90
C LEU A 74 -15.78 17.30 7.38
N ARG A 75 -16.83 17.77 8.04
CA ARG A 75 -17.02 17.62 9.49
C ARG A 75 -17.35 16.19 9.94
N LEU A 76 -17.90 15.38 9.03
CA LEU A 76 -18.27 13.98 9.27
C LEU A 76 -17.13 12.99 8.99
N LEU A 77 -15.95 13.48 8.60
CA LEU A 77 -14.82 12.63 8.27
C LEU A 77 -14.32 11.87 9.51
N LEU A 78 -14.33 10.55 9.44
CA LEU A 78 -13.89 9.63 10.50
C LEU A 78 -12.46 9.13 10.26
N VAL A 79 -12.11 8.87 8.99
CA VAL A 79 -10.81 8.29 8.60
C VAL A 79 -10.20 9.10 7.45
N LEU A 80 -8.99 9.60 7.67
CA LEU A 80 -8.24 10.37 6.68
C LEU A 80 -6.83 9.81 6.51
N ASN A 81 -6.51 9.36 5.30
CA ASN A 81 -5.17 8.96 4.92
C ASN A 81 -4.58 9.95 3.91
N LEU A 82 -3.57 10.70 4.36
CA LEU A 82 -2.79 11.68 3.61
C LEU A 82 -1.30 11.28 3.54
N SER A 83 -0.98 10.01 3.79
CA SER A 83 0.42 9.56 3.78
C SER A 83 1.08 9.73 2.41
N SER A 84 2.39 9.98 2.38
CA SER A 84 3.15 10.21 1.14
C SER A 84 2.57 11.36 0.32
N ASN A 85 2.62 12.57 0.88
CA ASN A 85 2.23 13.84 0.25
C ASN A 85 3.30 14.91 0.55
N ARG A 86 2.99 16.19 0.32
CA ARG A 86 3.91 17.32 0.55
C ARG A 86 3.35 18.34 1.55
N ILE A 87 2.64 17.85 2.56
CA ILE A 87 1.93 18.67 3.54
C ILE A 87 2.91 19.22 4.58
N THR A 88 2.82 20.52 4.86
CA THR A 88 3.61 21.19 5.91
C THR A 88 2.74 21.71 7.06
N ASN A 89 1.46 21.98 6.81
CA ASN A 89 0.50 22.54 7.77
C ASN A 89 -0.79 21.72 7.80
N LEU A 90 -1.32 21.49 9.00
CA LEU A 90 -2.52 20.70 9.26
C LEU A 90 -3.73 21.53 9.74
N GLU A 91 -3.64 22.87 9.74
CA GLU A 91 -4.69 23.77 10.22
C GLU A 91 -6.08 23.45 9.64
N ALA A 92 -6.18 23.15 8.34
CA ALA A 92 -7.47 22.85 7.72
C ALA A 92 -8.17 21.59 8.31
N ILE A 93 -7.40 20.65 8.89
CA ILE A 93 -7.93 19.42 9.49
C ILE A 93 -8.56 19.70 10.87
N CYS A 94 -8.24 20.82 11.53
CA CYS A 94 -8.75 21.11 12.88
C CYS A 94 -10.29 21.22 12.96
N SER A 95 -10.96 21.40 11.82
CA SER A 95 -12.41 21.50 11.70
C SER A 95 -13.10 20.13 11.55
N CYS A 96 -12.34 19.04 11.34
CA CYS A 96 -12.85 17.69 11.19
C CYS A 96 -13.09 17.01 12.55
N TYR A 97 -13.99 17.54 13.38
CA TYR A 97 -14.19 17.11 14.78
C TYR A 97 -14.53 15.63 14.98
N SER A 98 -15.08 14.97 13.95
CA SER A 98 -15.43 13.55 14.00
C SER A 98 -14.25 12.61 13.72
N LEU A 99 -13.06 13.16 13.41
CA LEU A 99 -11.92 12.37 12.97
C LEU A 99 -11.41 11.45 14.08
N GLN A 100 -11.35 10.15 13.77
CA GLN A 100 -10.90 9.09 14.67
C GLN A 100 -9.54 8.53 14.26
N SER A 101 -9.23 8.56 12.96
CA SER A 101 -7.98 8.02 12.42
C SER A 101 -7.37 8.97 11.40
N LEU A 102 -6.14 9.41 11.67
CA LEU A 102 -5.37 10.30 10.81
C LEU A 102 -4.01 9.70 10.49
N ASN A 103 -3.71 9.54 9.21
CA ASN A 103 -2.37 9.17 8.74
C ASN A 103 -1.79 10.28 7.88
N VAL A 104 -0.71 10.90 8.35
CA VAL A 104 0.08 11.93 7.65
C VAL A 104 1.55 11.52 7.54
N ALA A 105 1.87 10.24 7.65
CA ALA A 105 3.23 9.74 7.51
C ALA A 105 3.84 10.07 6.14
N GLY A 106 5.13 10.42 6.08
CA GLY A 106 5.79 10.75 4.80
C GLY A 106 5.32 12.08 4.23
N ASN A 107 5.26 13.10 5.07
CA ASN A 107 4.99 14.49 4.70
C ASN A 107 6.15 15.39 5.18
N LEU A 108 5.95 16.71 5.15
CA LEU A 108 6.98 17.72 5.43
C LEU A 108 6.68 18.50 6.72
N ILE A 109 6.03 17.88 7.70
CA ILE A 109 5.69 18.53 8.97
C ILE A 109 6.96 18.65 9.83
N SER A 110 7.40 19.89 10.06
CA SER A 110 8.73 20.16 10.62
C SER A 110 8.78 20.38 12.12
N SER A 111 7.72 20.91 12.73
CA SER A 111 7.75 21.28 14.15
C SER A 111 6.56 20.73 14.93
N ILE A 112 6.72 20.66 16.24
CA ILE A 112 5.66 20.29 17.19
C ILE A 112 4.54 21.35 17.17
N GLU A 113 4.89 22.62 16.91
CA GLU A 113 3.93 23.71 16.81
C GLU A 113 2.90 23.46 15.70
N ASN A 114 3.31 22.87 14.58
CA ASN A 114 2.39 22.48 13.50
C ASN A 114 1.36 21.44 13.94
N LEU A 115 1.61 20.71 15.04
CA LEU A 115 0.70 19.69 15.57
C LEU A 115 -0.32 20.26 16.55
N HIS A 116 -0.05 21.42 17.17
CA HIS A 116 -0.98 22.01 18.14
C HIS A 116 -2.35 22.35 17.55
N CYS A 117 -2.43 22.62 16.24
CA CYS A 117 -3.70 22.84 15.56
C CYS A 117 -4.65 21.63 15.62
N LEU A 118 -4.14 20.43 15.90
CA LEU A 118 -4.94 19.21 16.01
C LEU A 118 -5.57 19.02 17.41
N GLN A 119 -5.22 19.82 18.42
CA GLN A 119 -5.78 19.73 19.79
C GLN A 119 -7.33 19.69 19.88
N PRO A 120 -8.09 20.36 19.00
CA PRO A 120 -9.55 20.28 19.02
C PRO A 120 -10.11 18.89 18.69
N LEU A 121 -9.32 18.00 18.08
CA LEU A 121 -9.75 16.67 17.62
C LEU A 121 -9.81 15.66 18.78
N ARG A 122 -10.80 15.81 19.66
CA ARG A 122 -10.96 14.98 20.87
C ARG A 122 -11.26 13.50 20.59
N ASN A 123 -11.84 13.21 19.43
CA ASN A 123 -12.22 11.87 19.01
C ASN A 123 -11.08 11.07 18.36
N LEU A 124 -9.89 11.66 18.24
CA LEU A 124 -8.77 11.03 17.55
C LEU A 124 -8.22 9.86 18.39
N GLU A 125 -8.33 8.65 17.85
CA GLU A 125 -7.88 7.41 18.50
C GLU A 125 -6.60 6.87 17.86
N ASN A 126 -6.35 7.19 16.60
CA ASN A 126 -5.20 6.70 15.84
C ASN A 126 -4.55 7.84 15.08
N ILE A 127 -3.26 8.08 15.35
CA ILE A 127 -2.46 9.04 14.60
C ILE A 127 -1.17 8.38 14.11
N ARG A 128 -0.81 8.66 12.87
CA ARG A 128 0.48 8.27 12.29
C ARG A 128 1.15 9.46 11.63
N LEU A 129 2.31 9.83 12.13
CA LEU A 129 3.24 10.77 11.48
C LEU A 129 4.54 10.08 11.06
N ASN A 130 4.81 8.90 11.61
CA ASN A 130 5.87 8.01 11.18
C ASN A 130 5.31 6.63 10.81
N ASP A 131 5.83 6.06 9.72
CA ASP A 131 5.56 4.68 9.31
C ASP A 131 6.88 4.02 8.87
N ASN A 132 7.37 3.12 9.73
CA ASN A 132 8.62 2.40 9.51
C ASN A 132 8.52 1.36 8.39
N THR A 133 7.31 0.96 7.98
CA THR A 133 7.13 -0.08 6.94
C THR A 133 7.50 0.45 5.56
N TYR A 134 7.14 1.71 5.29
CA TYR A 134 7.40 2.38 4.00
C TYR A 134 8.50 3.45 4.12
N ASN A 135 9.15 3.55 5.28
CA ASN A 135 10.12 4.60 5.62
C ASN A 135 9.55 6.02 5.41
N TYR A 136 8.26 6.18 5.73
CA TYR A 136 7.53 7.43 5.62
C TYR A 136 7.63 8.17 6.94
N THR A 137 8.55 9.13 6.99
CA THR A 137 8.84 9.93 8.18
C THR A 137 8.45 11.38 7.94
N ASN A 138 8.12 12.11 9.02
CA ASN A 138 8.08 13.57 9.01
C ASN A 138 9.30 14.12 9.73
N PRO A 139 9.82 15.32 9.38
CA PRO A 139 10.95 15.91 10.09
C PRO A 139 10.70 16.08 11.61
N VAL A 140 9.46 16.34 12.03
CA VAL A 140 9.07 16.42 13.46
C VAL A 140 9.37 15.13 14.24
N CYS A 141 9.33 13.96 13.58
CA CYS A 141 9.57 12.66 14.22
C CYS A 141 11.04 12.47 14.65
N LYS A 142 11.97 13.31 14.16
CA LYS A 142 13.37 13.30 14.62
C LYS A 142 13.55 13.89 16.02
N ASN A 143 12.57 14.65 16.51
CA ASN A 143 12.60 15.21 17.84
C ASN A 143 12.32 14.11 18.88
N SER A 144 13.17 13.97 19.89
CA SER A 144 12.98 12.96 20.95
C SER A 144 11.72 13.18 21.80
N SER A 145 11.28 14.44 21.92
CA SER A 145 10.08 14.81 22.69
C SER A 145 8.78 14.66 21.92
N TYR A 146 8.82 14.42 20.60
CA TYR A 146 7.63 14.36 19.72
C TYR A 146 6.57 13.39 20.25
N ARG A 147 6.98 12.19 20.65
CA ARG A 147 6.05 11.16 21.14
C ARG A 147 5.41 11.56 22.47
N SER A 148 6.21 12.04 23.42
CA SER A 148 5.74 12.46 24.74
C SER A 148 4.72 13.59 24.62
N VAL A 149 5.03 14.61 23.81
CA VAL A 149 4.13 15.75 23.58
C VAL A 149 2.82 15.31 22.92
N LEU A 150 2.84 14.38 21.96
CA LEU A 150 1.62 13.87 21.37
C LEU A 150 0.74 13.10 22.35
N LEU A 151 1.34 12.30 23.24
CA LEU A 151 0.60 11.59 24.27
C LEU A 151 -0.01 12.54 25.30
N GLU A 152 0.69 13.63 25.65
CA GLU A 152 0.17 14.70 26.50
C GLU A 152 -0.96 15.49 25.81
N MET A 153 -0.84 15.71 24.49
CA MET A 153 -1.83 16.43 23.70
C MET A 153 -3.13 15.63 23.49
N PHE A 154 -3.01 14.31 23.31
CA PHE A 154 -4.11 13.40 22.99
C PHE A 154 -4.22 12.26 24.00
N PRO A 155 -4.85 12.49 25.16
CA PRO A 155 -4.96 11.47 26.21
C PRO A 155 -5.85 10.27 25.82
N SER A 156 -6.75 10.43 24.83
CA SER A 156 -7.65 9.38 24.34
C SER A 156 -7.01 8.49 23.26
N ILE A 157 -5.74 8.73 22.90
CA ILE A 157 -5.12 8.05 21.76
C ILE A 157 -4.83 6.58 22.08
N LYS A 158 -5.20 5.70 21.14
CA LYS A 158 -5.05 4.25 21.25
C LYS A 158 -3.82 3.73 20.53
N VAL A 159 -3.50 4.36 19.40
CA VAL A 159 -2.40 3.97 18.53
C VAL A 159 -1.64 5.21 18.05
N LEU A 160 -0.32 5.19 18.22
CA LEU A 160 0.60 6.23 17.76
C LEU A 160 1.67 5.60 16.85
N ASP A 161 1.78 6.06 15.60
CA ASP A 161 2.76 5.58 14.62
C ASP A 161 2.71 4.05 14.38
N GLY A 162 1.50 3.47 14.54
CA GLY A 162 1.29 2.03 14.41
C GLY A 162 1.52 1.24 15.70
N GLU A 163 2.06 1.86 16.75
CA GLU A 163 2.26 1.25 18.06
C GLU A 163 1.04 1.46 18.95
N ARG A 164 0.62 0.41 19.65
CA ARG A 164 -0.50 0.49 20.59
C ARG A 164 -0.02 1.07 21.91
N VAL A 165 -0.60 2.19 22.33
CA VAL A 165 -0.19 2.92 23.54
C VAL A 165 -1.05 2.62 24.76
N VAL A 166 -2.27 2.09 24.57
CA VAL A 166 -3.16 1.70 25.67
C VAL A 166 -3.84 0.34 25.45
N GLY A 167 -4.19 -0.31 26.55
CA GLY A 167 -4.92 -1.58 26.62
C GLY A 167 -4.05 -2.81 26.35
N ARG A 168 -4.64 -4.01 26.44
CA ARG A 168 -3.92 -5.29 26.35
C ARG A 168 -2.96 -5.34 25.14
N GLY A 169 -1.67 -5.56 25.40
CA GLY A 169 -0.60 -5.57 24.40
C GLY A 169 0.31 -4.33 24.42
N SER A 170 -0.13 -3.19 24.96
CA SER A 170 0.74 -2.02 25.14
C SER A 170 1.87 -2.30 26.13
N ASP A 171 1.58 -3.03 27.21
CA ASP A 171 2.56 -3.35 28.25
C ASP A 171 3.69 -4.24 27.73
N LEU A 172 3.37 -5.18 26.85
CA LEU A 172 4.36 -6.01 26.18
C LEU A 172 5.25 -5.18 25.25
N TYR A 173 4.63 -4.28 24.47
CA TYR A 173 5.38 -3.40 23.57
C TYR A 173 6.30 -2.46 24.36
N GLN A 174 5.80 -1.88 25.45
CA GLN A 174 6.58 -1.03 26.34
C GLN A 174 7.73 -1.82 26.98
N LEU A 175 7.49 -3.04 27.46
CA LEU A 175 8.53 -3.91 27.98
C LEU A 175 9.61 -4.22 26.94
N CYS A 176 9.23 -4.57 25.71
CA CYS A 176 10.18 -4.80 24.62
C CYS A 176 11.02 -3.55 24.36
N LYS A 177 10.40 -2.37 24.35
CA LYS A 177 11.10 -1.10 24.16
C LYS A 177 12.07 -0.79 25.31
N ASP A 178 11.65 -0.99 26.55
CA ASP A 178 12.49 -0.78 27.73
C ASP A 178 13.71 -1.72 27.70
N ILE A 179 13.53 -2.97 27.23
CA ILE A 179 14.61 -3.93 27.00
C ILE A 179 15.55 -3.42 25.92
N ASP A 180 15.03 -3.00 24.76
CA ASP A 180 15.85 -2.48 23.65
C ASP A 180 16.66 -1.25 24.07
N ASP A 181 16.04 -0.31 24.79
CA ASP A 181 16.70 0.89 25.29
C ASP A 181 17.78 0.55 26.33
N THR A 182 17.52 -0.45 27.19
CA THR A 182 18.53 -0.97 28.14
C THR A 182 19.70 -1.63 27.41
N ILE A 183 19.44 -2.41 26.36
CA ILE A 183 20.48 -3.02 25.52
C ILE A 183 21.32 -1.93 24.84
N LYS A 184 20.67 -0.94 24.21
CA LYS A 184 21.36 0.18 23.55
C LYS A 184 22.19 1.02 24.52
N ALA A 185 21.67 1.27 25.72
CA ALA A 185 22.39 1.98 26.77
C ALA A 185 23.60 1.18 27.27
N GLY A 186 23.45 -0.15 27.44
CA GLY A 186 24.54 -1.05 27.84
C GLY A 186 25.64 -1.21 26.78
N MET A 187 25.31 -1.02 25.50
CA MET A 187 26.25 -1.03 24.37
C MET A 187 27.09 0.26 24.22
N SER A 188 26.82 1.28 25.02
CA SER A 188 27.58 2.54 25.06
C SER A 188 28.56 2.56 26.23
N ARG A 189 29.68 1.84 26.13
CA ARG A 189 30.82 2.00 27.07
C ARG A 189 31.88 2.91 26.44
N ASN A 190 32.22 4.00 27.14
CA ASN A 190 33.29 4.95 26.79
C ASN A 190 33.10 5.78 25.50
N GLY A 191 31.86 6.15 25.15
CA GLY A 191 31.58 7.12 24.08
C GLY A 191 31.80 6.62 22.65
N GLN A 192 32.13 5.34 22.47
CA GLN A 192 32.08 4.66 21.18
C GLN A 192 30.93 3.66 21.21
N MET A 193 30.01 3.75 20.24
CA MET A 193 29.05 2.67 20.01
C MET A 193 29.85 1.44 19.60
N LEU A 194 29.70 0.33 20.33
CA LEU A 194 30.14 -0.97 19.84
C LEU A 194 29.41 -1.22 18.51
N GLU A 195 30.16 -1.34 17.40
CA GLU A 195 29.60 -1.76 16.11
C GLU A 195 28.90 -3.11 16.35
N VAL A 196 27.57 -3.08 16.38
CA VAL A 196 26.79 -4.31 16.31
C VAL A 196 27.13 -4.88 14.94
N PRO A 197 27.69 -6.12 14.85
CA PRO A 197 27.93 -6.74 13.56
C PRO A 197 26.62 -6.69 12.80
N GLU A 198 26.63 -6.16 11.57
CA GLU A 198 25.44 -6.11 10.73
C GLU A 198 24.70 -7.45 10.82
N CYS A 199 23.38 -7.41 10.98
CA CYS A 199 22.57 -8.61 11.04
C CYS A 199 22.81 -9.44 9.78
N LYS A 200 23.69 -10.44 9.89
CA LYS A 200 23.91 -11.39 8.82
C LYS A 200 22.68 -12.29 8.78
N PRO A 201 22.14 -12.60 7.59
CA PRO A 201 21.12 -13.62 7.45
C PRO A 201 21.57 -14.87 8.24
N TRP A 202 20.66 -15.49 9.01
CA TRP A 202 20.91 -16.78 9.69
C TRP A 202 21.56 -17.77 8.71
N VAL A 203 21.10 -17.70 7.46
CA VAL A 203 21.35 -18.64 6.39
C VAL A 203 22.24 -17.98 5.35
N GLU A 204 23.38 -18.59 5.04
CA GLU A 204 24.24 -18.14 3.94
C GLU A 204 23.52 -18.22 2.59
N ASP A 205 23.83 -17.30 1.67
CA ASP A 205 23.34 -17.38 0.30
C ASP A 205 23.71 -18.74 -0.31
N GLY A 206 22.70 -19.47 -0.77
CA GLY A 206 22.84 -20.80 -1.35
C GLY A 206 22.78 -21.97 -0.37
N PHE A 207 22.45 -21.76 0.91
CA PHE A 207 22.15 -22.86 1.83
C PHE A 207 20.96 -23.73 1.37
N TRP A 208 19.94 -23.09 0.78
CA TRP A 208 18.79 -23.77 0.19
C TRP A 208 19.03 -24.25 -1.24
N ASP A 209 20.17 -23.88 -1.83
CA ASP A 209 20.51 -24.39 -3.15
C ASP A 209 20.79 -25.88 -3.02
N ILE A 210 20.06 -26.64 -3.82
CA ILE A 210 20.32 -28.06 -3.98
C ILE A 210 21.74 -28.16 -4.51
N LYS A 211 22.68 -28.57 -3.64
CA LYS A 211 24.04 -28.89 -4.06
C LYS A 211 23.90 -29.94 -5.15
N ARG A 212 24.13 -29.53 -6.41
CA ARG A 212 24.27 -30.44 -7.54
C ARG A 212 25.47 -31.30 -7.20
N SER A 213 25.21 -32.42 -6.55
CA SER A 213 26.20 -33.46 -6.44
C SER A 213 26.43 -33.92 -7.87
N ASN A 214 27.70 -33.89 -8.31
CA ASN A 214 28.16 -34.47 -9.58
C ASN A 214 28.03 -35.99 -9.51
N ASN A 215 26.81 -36.47 -9.30
CA ASN A 215 26.49 -37.87 -9.22
C ASN A 215 25.95 -38.23 -10.59
N ALA A 216 26.79 -38.86 -11.41
CA ALA A 216 26.45 -39.26 -12.78
C ALA A 216 25.12 -40.05 -12.85
N ILE A 217 24.78 -40.74 -11.76
CA ILE A 217 23.51 -41.46 -11.59
C ILE A 217 22.31 -40.50 -11.60
N ILE A 218 22.42 -39.33 -10.95
CA ILE A 218 21.34 -38.34 -10.88
C ILE A 218 21.21 -37.64 -12.24
N GLU A 219 22.31 -37.28 -12.90
CA GLU A 219 22.26 -36.68 -14.24
C GLU A 219 21.64 -37.63 -15.27
N GLU A 220 22.01 -38.91 -15.23
CA GLU A 220 21.44 -39.92 -16.12
C GLU A 220 19.96 -40.17 -15.83
N ALA A 221 19.55 -40.15 -14.56
CA ALA A 221 18.14 -40.23 -14.18
C ALA A 221 17.32 -39.03 -14.68
N TYR A 222 17.87 -37.81 -14.58
CA TYR A 222 17.23 -36.59 -15.11
C TYR A 222 17.12 -36.64 -16.64
N LYS A 223 18.14 -37.14 -17.32
CA LYS A 223 18.13 -37.30 -18.78
C LYS A 223 17.06 -38.30 -19.22
N GLN A 224 17.04 -39.49 -18.60
CA GLN A 224 16.04 -40.53 -18.89
C GLN A 224 14.61 -40.04 -18.61
N PHE A 225 14.41 -39.31 -17.51
CA PHE A 225 13.10 -38.73 -17.21
C PHE A 225 12.65 -37.72 -18.27
N ASN A 226 13.53 -36.84 -18.73
CA ASN A 226 13.22 -35.87 -19.77
C ASN A 226 12.95 -36.52 -21.13
N ASP A 227 13.70 -37.57 -21.47
CA ASP A 227 13.49 -38.34 -22.71
C ASP A 227 12.10 -39.00 -22.72
N VAL A 228 11.70 -39.62 -21.60
CA VAL A 228 10.35 -40.20 -21.42
C VAL A 228 9.27 -39.11 -21.54
N LEU A 229 9.49 -37.94 -20.93
CA LEU A 229 8.54 -36.83 -20.96
C LEU A 229 8.36 -36.27 -22.38
N GLN A 230 9.43 -36.26 -23.17
CA GLN A 230 9.39 -35.86 -24.58
C GLN A 230 8.68 -36.91 -25.44
N GLU A 231 8.90 -38.20 -25.18
CA GLU A 231 8.20 -39.30 -25.85
C GLU A 231 6.68 -39.26 -25.55
N CYS A 232 6.28 -39.04 -24.30
CA CYS A 232 4.88 -38.86 -23.93
C CYS A 232 4.23 -37.68 -24.67
N LYS A 233 4.93 -36.55 -24.82
CA LYS A 233 4.44 -35.39 -25.59
C LYS A 233 4.25 -35.73 -27.07
N LEU A 234 5.20 -36.45 -27.67
CA LEU A 234 5.11 -36.89 -29.07
C LEU A 234 3.94 -37.85 -29.28
N LEU A 235 3.75 -38.80 -28.37
CA LEU A 235 2.61 -39.73 -28.40
C LEU A 235 1.28 -38.99 -28.28
N ASN A 236 1.18 -38.03 -27.37
CA ASN A 236 -0.03 -37.22 -27.21
C ASN A 236 -0.33 -36.41 -28.49
N ASN A 237 0.68 -35.82 -29.11
CA ASN A 237 0.51 -35.09 -30.37
C ASN A 237 0.06 -36.01 -31.53
N ARG A 238 0.63 -37.22 -31.61
CA ARG A 238 0.21 -38.23 -32.61
C ARG A 238 -1.23 -38.69 -32.38
N ALA A 239 -1.60 -38.93 -31.13
CA ALA A 239 -2.97 -39.30 -30.77
C ALA A 239 -3.96 -38.19 -31.14
N ALA A 240 -3.66 -36.93 -30.78
CA ALA A 240 -4.47 -35.78 -31.13
C ALA A 240 -4.63 -35.61 -32.65
N HIS A 241 -3.55 -35.81 -33.41
CA HIS A 241 -3.60 -35.77 -34.87
C HIS A 241 -4.45 -36.90 -35.46
N ALA A 242 -4.33 -38.13 -34.96
CA ALA A 242 -5.15 -39.26 -35.38
C ALA A 242 -6.64 -39.05 -35.08
N ILE A 243 -6.97 -38.48 -33.91
CA ILE A 243 -8.35 -38.10 -33.55
C ILE A 243 -8.87 -37.05 -34.53
N SER A 244 -8.11 -35.98 -34.79
CA SER A 244 -8.51 -34.94 -35.73
C SER A 244 -8.73 -35.47 -37.16
N GLN A 245 -7.88 -36.38 -37.64
CA GLN A 245 -8.09 -37.01 -38.93
C GLN A 245 -9.37 -37.84 -38.95
N SER A 246 -9.62 -38.62 -37.90
CA SER A 246 -10.83 -39.46 -37.76
C SER A 246 -12.09 -38.60 -37.76
N GLU A 247 -12.11 -37.49 -37.02
CA GLU A 247 -13.21 -36.53 -36.98
C GLU A 247 -13.47 -35.90 -38.36
N ARG A 248 -12.42 -35.54 -39.10
CA ARG A 248 -12.54 -35.03 -40.48
C ARG A 248 -13.15 -36.08 -41.41
N PHE A 249 -12.72 -37.34 -41.32
CA PHE A 249 -13.30 -38.43 -42.11
C PHE A 249 -14.78 -38.67 -41.76
N LEU A 250 -15.14 -38.68 -40.48
CA LEU A 250 -16.53 -38.83 -40.04
C LEU A 250 -17.40 -37.64 -40.48
N SER A 251 -16.88 -36.41 -40.39
CA SER A 251 -17.58 -35.20 -40.85
C SER A 251 -17.74 -35.13 -42.38
N SER A 252 -16.87 -35.78 -43.15
CA SER A 252 -17.01 -35.87 -44.61
C SER A 252 -18.06 -36.89 -45.06
N LYS A 253 -18.33 -37.92 -44.25
CA LYS A 253 -19.38 -38.91 -44.50
C LYS A 253 -20.78 -38.45 -44.09
N SER A 254 -20.89 -37.40 -43.27
CA SER A 254 -22.17 -36.86 -42.80
C SER A 254 -22.75 -35.74 -43.68
N GLN A 255 -22.15 -35.41 -44.84
CA GLN A 255 -22.80 -34.55 -45.83
C GLN A 255 -23.92 -35.32 -46.56
N PRO A 256 -25.19 -34.89 -46.49
CA PRO A 256 -26.27 -35.54 -47.21
C PRO A 256 -26.08 -35.34 -48.71
N LYS A 257 -26.19 -36.42 -49.49
CA LYS A 257 -26.25 -36.36 -50.96
C LYS A 257 -27.41 -35.42 -51.36
N GLN A 258 -27.09 -34.23 -51.85
CA GLN A 258 -28.06 -33.40 -52.55
C GLN A 258 -28.43 -34.09 -53.85
N TYR A 259 -29.59 -34.76 -53.87
CA TYR A 259 -30.27 -35.08 -55.12
C TYR A 259 -30.82 -33.77 -55.69
N SER A 260 -30.32 -33.37 -56.86
CA SER A 260 -30.95 -32.38 -57.73
C SER A 260 -31.78 -33.12 -58.78
N VAL A 261 -32.94 -32.53 -59.09
CA VAL A 261 -34.09 -33.00 -59.89
C VAL A 261 -33.73 -33.72 -61.18
#